data_AF-A0A524R049-F1
#
_entry.id   AF-A0A524R049-F1
#
_cell.length_a   1.000
_cell.length_b   1.000
_cell.length_c   1.000
_cell.angle_alpha   90.00
_cell.angle_beta   90.00
_cell.angle_gamma   90.00
#
_symmetry.space_group_name_H-M   'P 1'
#
loop_
_entity.id
_entity.type
_entity.pdbx_description
1 polymer ?
#
loop_
_entity_poly.entity_id
_entity_poly.type
_entity_poly.pdbx_seq_one_letter_code
_entity_poly.pdbx_strand_id
1 'polypeptide(L)'
;MPKPVRRSGLKLMDCQVYLAQFSEFFDGRAELGVSKEMEAHRSACERCRRYSEIVMAGGNLLRALPPMDLPGDFRPRLDHRIFHVEDGTSIAKESMGTGATTVSVLAVAVLVALSAWAPAVNFAEPAVELPAVVVARRPASPFTPARTGPTFPGNLSLFRTTEFQDGIWGDSHELLREYSSILERRRNQALIRVGIE
;
A
#
# COMPACT_ATOMS: atom_id res chain seq x y z
N MET A 1 -26.72 -18.03 -26.10
CA MET A 1 -25.79 -18.81 -25.26
C MET A 1 -26.21 -18.67 -23.80
N PRO A 2 -26.64 -19.74 -23.13
CA PRO A 2 -27.06 -19.65 -21.74
C PRO A 2 -25.83 -19.52 -20.81
N LYS A 3 -25.87 -18.52 -19.90
CA LYS A 3 -24.89 -18.38 -18.81
C LYS A 3 -25.02 -19.59 -17.86
N PRO A 4 -23.92 -20.26 -17.48
CA PRO A 4 -24.02 -21.32 -16.49
C PRO A 4 -24.41 -20.74 -15.13
N VAL A 5 -25.52 -21.26 -14.62
CA VAL A 5 -26.07 -21.02 -13.29
C VAL A 5 -25.05 -21.51 -12.25
N ARG A 6 -24.57 -20.60 -11.38
CA ARG A 6 -23.78 -20.99 -10.20
C ARG A 6 -24.70 -21.75 -9.25
N ARG A 7 -24.58 -23.07 -9.24
CA ARG A 7 -25.01 -23.90 -8.11
C ARG A 7 -23.82 -24.06 -7.17
N SER A 8 -24.09 -23.89 -5.87
CA SER A 8 -23.97 -24.97 -4.87
C SER A 8 -23.55 -24.43 -3.51
N GLY A 9 -24.49 -24.53 -2.57
CA GLY A 9 -24.19 -24.57 -1.15
C GLY A 9 -23.60 -25.93 -0.77
N LEU A 10 -22.38 -25.86 -0.29
CA LEU A 10 -21.60 -26.66 0.66
C LEU A 10 -20.39 -25.74 0.90
N LYS A 11 -19.83 -25.63 2.11
CA LYS A 11 -18.64 -24.79 2.37
C LYS A 11 -17.41 -25.38 1.63
N LEU A 12 -17.40 -25.32 0.30
CA LEU A 12 -16.22 -25.47 -0.53
C LEU A 12 -15.57 -24.10 -0.57
N MET A 13 -14.25 -24.08 -0.38
CA MET A 13 -13.40 -22.93 -0.68
C MET A 13 -13.85 -22.30 -1.99
N ASP A 14 -14.24 -21.02 -1.98
CA ASP A 14 -14.55 -20.29 -3.21
C ASP A 14 -13.26 -19.82 -3.88
N CYS A 15 -13.31 -19.60 -5.20
CA CYS A 15 -12.18 -19.10 -5.96
C CYS A 15 -11.66 -17.74 -5.44
N GLN A 16 -12.51 -16.86 -4.90
CA GLN A 16 -12.04 -15.58 -4.33
C GLN A 16 -11.23 -15.80 -3.06
N VAL A 17 -11.70 -16.69 -2.18
CA VAL A 17 -10.98 -17.06 -0.96
C VAL A 17 -9.66 -17.73 -1.32
N TYR A 18 -9.68 -18.61 -2.32
CA TYR A 18 -8.47 -19.23 -2.85
C TYR A 18 -7.44 -18.19 -3.28
N LEU A 19 -7.84 -17.21 -4.11
CA LEU A 19 -6.92 -16.19 -4.61
C LEU A 19 -6.42 -15.27 -3.49
N ALA A 20 -7.27 -14.93 -2.52
CA ALA A 20 -6.90 -14.09 -1.39
C ALA A 20 -5.85 -14.76 -0.49
N GLN A 21 -5.96 -16.07 -0.29
CA GLN A 21 -5.06 -16.84 0.58
C GLN A 21 -3.90 -17.50 -0.18
N PHE A 22 -3.86 -17.37 -1.51
CA PHE A 22 -2.89 -18.07 -2.34
C PHE A 22 -1.44 -17.71 -2.01
N SER A 23 -1.14 -16.45 -1.71
CA SER A 23 0.25 -16.05 -1.38
C SER A 23 0.73 -16.72 -0.09
N GLU A 24 -0.06 -16.68 0.97
CA GLU A 24 0.28 -17.33 2.24
C GLU A 24 0.42 -18.85 2.08
N PHE A 25 -0.47 -19.46 1.29
CA PHE A 25 -0.35 -20.88 0.94
C PHE A 25 0.92 -21.18 0.14
N PHE A 26 1.22 -20.36 -0.88
CA PHE A 26 2.38 -20.53 -1.76
C PHE A 26 3.71 -20.32 -1.01
N ASP A 27 3.74 -19.38 -0.08
CA ASP A 27 4.90 -19.06 0.77
C ASP A 27 5.06 -20.03 1.96
N GLY A 28 4.16 -21.03 2.10
CA GLY A 28 4.21 -22.03 3.16
C GLY A 28 3.83 -21.52 4.55
N ARG A 29 3.10 -20.41 4.62
CA ARG A 29 2.68 -19.74 5.87
C ARG A 29 1.22 -19.99 6.24
N ALA A 30 0.44 -20.60 5.34
CA ALA A 30 -0.93 -20.98 5.64
C ALA A 30 -1.01 -22.08 6.71
N GLU A 31 -2.04 -22.01 7.55
CA GLU A 31 -2.35 -23.06 8.52
C GLU A 31 -2.56 -24.42 7.81
N LEU A 32 -2.23 -25.53 8.49
CA LEU A 32 -2.31 -26.88 7.91
C LEU A 32 -3.72 -27.24 7.40
N GLY A 33 -4.78 -26.79 8.10
CA GLY A 33 -6.17 -27.00 7.67
C GLY A 33 -6.47 -26.26 6.36
N VAL A 34 -6.10 -24.98 6.31
CA VAL A 34 -6.25 -24.11 5.14
C VAL A 34 -5.46 -24.67 3.95
N SER A 35 -4.22 -25.12 4.18
CA SER A 35 -3.37 -25.70 3.12
C SER A 35 -4.01 -26.93 2.46
N LYS A 36 -4.68 -27.79 3.25
CA LYS A 36 -5.40 -28.95 2.69
C LYS A 36 -6.63 -28.53 1.88
N GLU A 37 -7.38 -27.54 2.35
CA GLU A 37 -8.53 -26.99 1.62
C GLU A 37 -8.10 -26.30 0.32
N MET A 38 -6.97 -25.58 0.34
CA MET A 38 -6.33 -24.95 -0.81
C MET A 38 -5.93 -26.00 -1.85
N GLU A 39 -5.26 -27.09 -1.44
CA GLU A 39 -4.86 -28.19 -2.31
C GLU A 39 -6.09 -28.91 -2.93
N ALA A 40 -7.12 -29.17 -2.11
CA ALA A 40 -8.38 -29.75 -2.56
C ALA A 40 -9.09 -28.87 -3.59
N HIS A 41 -9.14 -27.55 -3.36
CA HIS A 41 -9.74 -26.62 -4.33
C HIS A 41 -8.91 -26.54 -5.62
N ARG A 42 -7.58 -26.49 -5.53
CA ARG A 42 -6.68 -26.48 -6.70
C ARG A 42 -6.88 -27.71 -7.58
N SER A 43 -7.04 -28.88 -6.98
CA SER A 43 -7.24 -30.12 -7.74
C SER A 43 -8.62 -30.19 -8.41
N ALA A 44 -9.65 -29.61 -7.80
CA ALA A 44 -11.02 -29.63 -8.31
C ALA A 44 -11.35 -28.50 -9.31
N CYS A 45 -10.68 -27.34 -9.22
CA CYS A 45 -10.99 -26.14 -9.99
C CYS A 45 -9.92 -25.85 -11.05
N GLU A 46 -10.26 -26.03 -12.33
CA GLU A 46 -9.35 -25.78 -13.46
C GLU A 46 -8.82 -24.34 -13.48
N ARG A 47 -9.67 -23.35 -13.16
CA ARG A 47 -9.27 -21.93 -13.16
C ARG A 47 -8.18 -21.64 -12.12
N CYS A 48 -8.36 -22.15 -10.91
CA CYS A 48 -7.39 -21.96 -9.83
C CYS A 48 -6.12 -22.79 -10.05
N ARG A 49 -6.23 -23.98 -10.62
CA ARG A 49 -5.08 -24.77 -11.09
C ARG A 49 -4.23 -23.98 -12.07
N ARG A 50 -4.84 -23.49 -13.15
CA ARG A 50 -4.15 -22.70 -14.19
C ARG A 50 -3.51 -21.44 -13.63
N TYR A 51 -4.20 -20.73 -12.73
CA TYR A 51 -3.65 -19.58 -12.03
C TYR A 51 -2.36 -19.95 -11.28
N SER A 52 -2.40 -21.02 -10.46
CA SER A 52 -1.23 -21.46 -9.70
C SER A 52 -0.06 -21.86 -10.60
N GLU A 53 -0.33 -22.53 -11.72
CA GLU A 53 0.68 -22.93 -12.70
C GLU A 53 1.37 -21.73 -13.34
N ILE A 54 0.59 -20.71 -13.73
CA ILE A 54 1.13 -19.47 -14.33
C ILE A 54 2.02 -18.73 -13.32
N VAL A 55 1.56 -18.58 -12.07
CA VAL A 55 2.35 -17.89 -11.04
C VAL A 55 3.65 -18.63 -10.75
N MET A 56 3.59 -19.95 -10.62
CA MET A 56 4.78 -20.80 -10.43
C MET A 56 5.74 -20.70 -11.62
N ALA A 57 5.23 -20.72 -12.85
CA ALA A 57 6.03 -20.57 -14.05
C ALA A 57 6.72 -19.20 -14.12
N GLY A 58 6.00 -18.13 -13.76
CA GLY A 58 6.58 -16.79 -13.65
C GLY A 58 7.70 -16.72 -12.61
N GLY A 59 7.50 -17.32 -11.44
CA GLY A 59 8.53 -17.42 -10.41
C GLY A 59 9.76 -18.23 -10.86
N ASN A 60 9.56 -19.31 -11.62
CA ASN A 60 10.66 -20.08 -12.19
C ASN A 60 11.45 -19.26 -13.24
N LEU A 61 10.77 -18.47 -14.07
CA LEU A 61 11.40 -17.60 -15.06
C LEU A 61 12.29 -16.55 -14.38
N LEU A 62 11.79 -15.91 -13.33
CA LEU A 62 12.57 -14.95 -12.55
C LEU A 62 13.79 -15.60 -11.88
N ARG A 63 13.64 -16.83 -11.37
CA ARG A 63 14.76 -17.61 -10.81
C ARG A 63 15.77 -18.08 -11.87
N ALA A 64 15.39 -18.14 -13.14
CA ALA A 64 16.27 -18.50 -14.24
C ALA A 64 17.10 -17.31 -14.76
N LEU A 65 16.85 -16.09 -14.26
CA LEU A 65 17.67 -14.93 -14.59
C LEU A 65 19.11 -15.13 -14.10
N PRO A 66 20.11 -14.60 -14.82
CA PRO A 66 21.49 -14.67 -14.39
C PRO A 66 21.64 -14.04 -12.99
N PRO A 67 22.53 -14.57 -12.15
CA PRO A 67 22.83 -13.97 -10.85
C PRO A 67 23.23 -12.50 -11.05
N MET A 68 22.69 -11.63 -10.19
CA MET A 68 23.09 -10.24 -10.16
C MET A 68 24.51 -10.14 -9.59
N ASP A 69 25.39 -9.42 -10.26
CA ASP A 69 26.70 -9.08 -9.69
C ASP A 69 26.49 -8.10 -8.53
N LEU A 70 26.83 -8.55 -7.33
CA LEU A 70 26.68 -7.77 -6.10
C LEU A 70 28.02 -7.13 -5.78
N PRO A 71 28.06 -5.84 -5.45
CA PRO A 71 29.27 -5.19 -4.94
C PRO A 71 29.87 -5.97 -3.76
N GLY A 72 31.20 -6.06 -3.69
CA GLY A 72 31.88 -6.83 -2.63
C GLY A 72 31.57 -6.36 -1.21
N ASP A 73 31.15 -5.10 -1.04
CA ASP A 73 30.71 -4.51 0.24
C ASP A 73 29.22 -4.74 0.55
N PHE A 74 28.46 -5.37 -0.35
CA PHE A 74 27.02 -5.54 -0.21
C PHE A 74 26.66 -6.39 1.02
N ARG A 75 27.26 -7.57 1.16
CA ARG A 75 26.94 -8.49 2.28
C ARG A 75 27.29 -7.88 3.64
N PRO A 76 28.51 -7.32 3.84
CA PRO A 76 28.84 -6.63 5.07
C PRO A 76 27.90 -5.46 5.40
N ARG A 77 27.50 -4.66 4.40
CA ARG A 77 26.56 -3.55 4.60
C ARG A 77 25.14 -4.01 4.91
N LEU A 78 24.70 -5.10 4.30
CA LEU A 78 23.39 -5.69 4.58
C LEU A 78 23.35 -6.22 6.01
N ASP A 79 24.37 -6.97 6.42
CA ASP A 79 24.44 -7.55 7.76
C ASP A 79 24.48 -6.43 8.82
N HIS A 80 25.32 -5.41 8.62
CA HIS A 80 25.37 -4.23 9.49
C HIS A 80 24.00 -3.52 9.62
N ARG A 81 23.22 -3.46 8.54
CA ARG A 81 21.87 -2.87 8.57
C ARG A 81 20.87 -3.77 9.31
N ILE A 82 20.90 -5.07 9.10
CA ILE A 82 20.00 -6.01 9.76
C ILE A 82 20.20 -5.94 11.28
N PHE A 83 21.46 -6.00 11.75
CA PHE A 83 21.78 -5.91 13.17
C PHE A 83 21.28 -4.61 13.80
N HIS A 84 21.48 -3.46 13.15
CA HIS A 84 21.01 -2.18 13.72
C HIS A 84 19.51 -1.92 13.60
N VAL A 85 18.81 -2.58 12.69
CA VAL A 85 17.34 -2.52 12.63
C VAL A 85 16.74 -3.31 13.80
N GLU A 86 17.31 -4.47 14.12
CA GLU A 86 16.92 -5.26 15.28
C GLU A 86 17.14 -4.48 16.59
N ASP A 87 18.30 -3.82 16.73
CA ASP A 87 18.60 -2.95 17.87
C ASP A 87 17.65 -1.74 17.97
N GLY A 88 17.25 -1.15 16.84
CA GLY A 88 16.30 -0.03 16.85
C GLY A 88 14.91 -0.43 17.35
N THR A 89 14.46 -1.65 17.05
CA THR A 89 13.17 -2.18 17.51
C THR A 89 13.18 -2.63 18.97
N SER A 90 14.32 -3.13 19.47
CA SER A 90 14.48 -3.43 20.90
C SER A 90 14.55 -2.14 21.72
N ILE A 91 15.24 -1.10 21.26
CA ILE A 91 15.26 0.23 21.92
C ILE A 91 13.87 0.87 21.91
N ALA A 92 13.10 0.75 20.82
CA ALA A 92 11.71 1.21 20.77
C ALA A 92 10.81 0.44 21.77
N LYS A 93 10.98 -0.88 21.90
CA LYS A 93 10.26 -1.69 22.89
C LYS A 93 10.69 -1.43 24.33
N GLU A 94 11.97 -1.18 24.59
CA GLU A 94 12.47 -0.86 25.93
C GLU A 94 12.03 0.53 26.39
N SER A 95 11.86 1.49 25.46
CA SER A 95 11.25 2.79 25.76
C SER A 95 9.74 2.72 26.12
N MET A 96 9.10 1.56 25.90
CA MET A 96 7.73 1.26 26.34
C MET A 96 7.65 0.54 27.69
N GLY A 97 8.79 0.37 28.38
CA GLY A 97 8.83 -0.03 29.78
C GLY A 97 8.95 1.19 30.68
N THR A 98 7.84 1.66 31.25
CA THR A 98 7.67 2.23 32.61
C THR A 98 6.42 3.13 32.64
N GLY A 99 5.25 2.55 32.96
CA GLY A 99 4.10 3.18 33.65
C GLY A 99 3.42 4.46 33.14
N ALA A 100 4.00 5.23 32.23
CA ALA A 100 3.56 6.59 31.88
C ALA A 100 2.62 6.62 30.65
N THR A 101 2.68 5.61 29.77
CA THR A 101 1.89 5.58 28.52
C THR A 101 0.44 5.12 28.74
N THR A 102 0.15 4.34 29.78
CA THR A 102 -1.22 3.91 30.08
C THR A 102 -2.06 5.08 30.60
N VAL A 103 -1.46 5.99 31.36
CA VAL A 103 -2.13 7.19 31.90
C VAL A 103 -2.47 8.17 30.77
N SER A 104 -1.57 8.36 29.79
CA SER A 104 -1.82 9.26 28.67
C SER A 104 -2.92 8.75 27.73
N VAL A 105 -2.97 7.44 27.45
CA VAL A 105 -4.02 6.86 26.60
C VAL A 105 -5.39 6.95 27.27
N LEU A 106 -5.47 6.71 28.59
CA LEU A 106 -6.70 6.88 29.36
C LEU A 106 -7.19 8.33 29.38
N ALA A 107 -6.29 9.30 29.56
CA ALA A 107 -6.64 10.72 29.54
C ALA A 107 -7.21 11.16 28.18
N VAL A 108 -6.61 10.72 27.07
CA VAL A 108 -7.11 10.99 25.72
C VAL A 108 -8.47 10.33 25.49
N ALA A 109 -8.64 9.07 25.90
CA ALA A 109 -9.92 8.38 25.78
C ALA A 109 -11.05 9.08 26.57
N VAL A 110 -10.75 9.58 27.76
CA VAL A 110 -11.70 10.34 28.60
C VAL A 110 -12.06 11.68 27.95
N LEU A 111 -11.09 12.42 27.40
CA LEU A 111 -11.36 13.66 26.67
C LEU A 111 -12.27 13.44 25.46
N VAL A 112 -12.02 12.38 24.68
CA VAL A 112 -12.86 12.02 23.53
C VAL A 112 -14.27 11.64 23.98
N ALA A 113 -14.40 10.82 25.02
CA ALA A 113 -15.69 10.42 25.56
C ALA A 113 -16.51 11.62 26.07
N LEU A 114 -15.86 12.58 26.74
CA LEU A 114 -16.49 13.82 27.20
C LEU A 114 -16.93 14.70 26.02
N SER A 115 -16.12 14.79 24.95
CA SER A 115 -16.49 15.57 23.75
C SER A 115 -17.68 14.98 23.00
N ALA A 116 -17.81 13.65 22.98
CA ALA A 116 -18.92 12.96 22.32
C ALA A 116 -20.26 13.14 23.06
N TRP A 117 -20.23 13.51 24.34
CA TRP A 117 -21.41 13.78 25.18
C TRP A 117 -21.62 15.25 25.48
N ALA A 118 -20.81 16.15 24.91
CA ALA A 118 -21.05 17.58 25.04
C ALA A 118 -22.40 17.91 24.39
N PRO A 119 -23.44 18.32 25.16
CA PRO A 119 -24.67 18.81 24.56
C PRO A 119 -24.27 20.03 23.74
N ALA A 120 -24.57 20.00 22.44
CA ALA A 120 -24.28 21.07 21.51
C ALA A 120 -24.72 22.40 22.14
N VAL A 121 -23.75 23.17 22.64
CA VAL A 121 -24.00 24.48 23.22
C VAL A 121 -24.49 25.31 22.06
N ASN A 122 -25.80 25.58 22.07
CA ASN A 122 -26.60 26.21 21.02
C ASN A 122 -25.79 27.17 20.13
N PHE A 123 -25.25 26.67 19.02
CA PHE A 123 -24.96 27.50 17.88
C PHE A 123 -26.29 27.71 17.19
N ALA A 124 -26.97 28.78 17.54
CA ALA A 124 -28.03 29.32 16.70
C ALA A 124 -27.37 29.67 15.36
N GLU A 125 -27.49 28.78 14.37
CA GLU A 125 -27.02 29.07 13.02
C GLU A 125 -27.75 30.32 12.53
N PRO A 126 -27.06 31.43 12.22
CA PRO A 126 -27.71 32.53 11.54
C PRO A 126 -28.08 32.03 10.15
N ALA A 127 -29.38 31.87 9.91
CA ALA A 127 -29.90 31.55 8.58
C ALA A 127 -29.58 32.70 7.63
N VAL A 128 -28.44 32.61 6.96
CA VAL A 128 -28.07 33.51 5.86
C VAL A 128 -28.82 33.03 4.63
N GLU A 129 -29.93 33.69 4.30
CA GLU A 129 -30.60 33.52 3.01
C GLU A 129 -29.67 33.97 1.88
N LEU A 130 -29.04 33.01 1.22
CA LEU A 130 -28.26 33.25 0.00
C LEU A 130 -29.21 33.40 -1.19
N PRO A 131 -29.08 34.43 -2.03
CA PRO A 131 -29.86 34.53 -3.25
C PRO A 131 -29.51 33.37 -4.18
N ALA A 132 -30.54 32.75 -4.78
CA ALA A 132 -30.38 31.59 -5.64
C ALA A 132 -29.43 31.89 -6.80
N VAL A 133 -28.34 31.13 -6.91
CA VAL A 133 -27.42 31.19 -8.05
C VAL A 133 -28.15 30.60 -9.25
N VAL A 134 -28.69 31.48 -10.10
CA VAL A 134 -29.26 31.09 -11.39
C VAL A 134 -28.10 30.83 -12.35
N VAL A 135 -27.82 29.55 -12.60
CA VAL A 135 -26.87 29.16 -13.64
C VAL A 135 -27.50 29.47 -15.00
N ALA A 136 -27.08 30.57 -15.63
CA ALA A 136 -27.41 30.85 -17.01
C ALA A 136 -26.84 29.74 -17.90
N ARG A 137 -27.73 28.87 -18.39
CA ARG A 137 -27.57 27.92 -19.51
C ARG A 137 -26.17 27.31 -19.69
N ARG A 138 -26.04 26.03 -19.32
CA ARG A 138 -24.89 25.15 -19.64
C ARG A 138 -24.47 25.35 -21.12
N PRO A 139 -23.24 25.81 -21.43
CA PRO A 139 -22.77 25.82 -22.80
C PRO A 139 -22.80 24.37 -23.32
N ALA A 140 -23.47 24.16 -24.44
CA ALA A 140 -23.49 22.87 -25.10
C ALA A 140 -22.08 22.59 -25.64
N SER A 141 -21.25 21.94 -24.83
CA SER A 141 -20.00 21.37 -25.32
C SER A 141 -20.36 20.11 -26.11
N PRO A 142 -20.05 20.03 -27.41
CA PRO A 142 -20.15 18.77 -28.13
C PRO A 142 -19.09 17.83 -27.54
N PHE A 143 -19.53 16.91 -26.69
CA PHE A 143 -18.69 15.79 -26.26
C PHE A 143 -18.36 14.95 -27.50
N THR A 144 -17.13 15.09 -27.98
CA THR A 144 -16.55 14.18 -28.96
C THR A 144 -15.94 13.03 -28.18
N PRO A 145 -16.48 11.80 -28.25
CA PRO A 145 -15.82 10.66 -27.62
C PRO A 145 -14.44 10.50 -28.27
N ALA A 146 -13.40 10.49 -27.44
CA ALA A 146 -12.05 10.17 -27.90
C ALA A 146 -12.09 8.80 -28.58
N ARG A 147 -11.60 8.75 -29.81
CA ARG A 147 -11.49 7.53 -30.62
C ARG A 147 -10.75 6.48 -29.78
N THR A 148 -11.39 5.34 -29.52
CA THR A 148 -10.80 4.20 -28.82
C THR A 148 -9.75 3.53 -29.71
N GLY A 149 -8.58 4.14 -29.80
CA GLY A 149 -7.34 3.45 -30.15
C GLY A 149 -6.72 2.85 -28.88
N PRO A 150 -5.95 1.77 -28.99
CA PRO A 150 -5.21 1.23 -27.86
C PRO A 150 -4.30 2.33 -27.28
N THR A 151 -4.47 2.66 -26.00
CA THR A 151 -3.67 3.67 -25.28
C THR A 151 -2.19 3.29 -25.18
N PHE A 152 -1.82 2.05 -25.52
CA PHE A 152 -0.45 1.59 -25.61
C PHE A 152 -0.22 0.80 -26.89
N PRO A 153 0.58 1.29 -27.85
CA PRO A 153 1.28 0.39 -28.74
C PRO A 153 2.30 -0.39 -27.91
N GLY A 154 2.10 -1.70 -27.82
CA GLY A 154 3.11 -2.59 -27.26
C GLY A 154 4.33 -2.56 -28.17
N ASN A 155 5.47 -2.17 -27.61
CA ASN A 155 6.78 -1.90 -28.22
C ASN A 155 7.03 -0.40 -28.52
N LEU A 156 8.23 0.08 -28.16
CA LEU A 156 8.73 1.47 -28.20
C LEU A 156 8.45 2.31 -26.95
N SER A 157 9.32 2.16 -25.93
CA SER A 157 9.60 3.25 -25.00
C SER A 157 10.31 4.39 -25.77
N LEU A 158 9.53 5.25 -26.41
CA LEU A 158 9.99 6.48 -27.07
C LEU A 158 9.62 7.74 -26.28
N PHE A 159 9.25 7.60 -24.99
CA PHE A 159 9.14 8.76 -24.12
C PHE A 159 10.55 9.23 -23.72
N ARG A 160 11.15 10.09 -24.55
CA ARG A 160 12.05 11.11 -24.01
C ARG A 160 11.15 12.10 -23.30
N THR A 161 10.89 11.85 -22.02
CA THR A 161 10.03 12.69 -21.18
C THR A 161 10.74 14.01 -20.88
N THR A 162 10.70 14.97 -21.78
CA THR A 162 11.17 16.33 -21.47
C THR A 162 10.25 17.03 -20.46
N GLU A 163 8.96 16.67 -20.41
CA GLU A 163 8.02 17.18 -19.39
C GLU A 163 8.28 16.65 -17.96
N PHE A 164 8.95 15.50 -17.82
CA PHE A 164 9.37 14.98 -16.52
C PHE A 164 10.78 15.42 -16.13
N GLN A 165 11.52 16.13 -16.99
CA GLN A 165 12.87 16.57 -16.66
C GLN A 165 12.91 17.99 -16.08
N ASP A 166 11.95 18.86 -16.45
CA ASP A 166 11.90 20.27 -16.02
C ASP A 166 10.69 20.62 -15.11
N GLY A 167 9.94 19.63 -14.63
CA GLY A 167 8.73 19.82 -13.82
C GLY A 167 8.90 19.53 -12.32
N ILE A 168 7.81 19.65 -11.55
CA ILE A 168 7.72 19.32 -10.10
C ILE A 168 8.20 17.88 -9.79
N TRP A 169 8.27 17.01 -10.80
CA TRP A 169 8.74 15.62 -10.74
C TRP A 169 10.11 15.39 -11.41
N GLY A 170 10.82 16.49 -11.70
CA GLY A 170 12.07 16.61 -12.48
C GLY A 170 13.18 15.67 -12.04
N ASP A 171 13.46 15.71 -10.74
CA ASP A 171 14.41 14.82 -10.11
C ASP A 171 13.69 13.91 -9.12
N SER A 172 13.24 12.77 -9.63
CA SER A 172 12.64 11.72 -8.81
C SER A 172 13.53 11.26 -7.65
N HIS A 173 14.86 11.33 -7.79
CA HIS A 173 15.79 10.99 -6.72
C HIS A 173 15.88 12.11 -5.66
N GLU A 174 15.77 13.37 -6.07
CA GLU A 174 15.68 14.52 -5.17
C GLU A 174 14.37 14.49 -4.37
N LEU A 175 13.23 14.26 -5.01
CA LEU A 175 11.92 14.19 -4.33
C LEU A 175 11.84 12.99 -3.39
N LEU A 176 12.34 11.82 -3.81
CA LEU A 176 12.45 10.67 -2.91
C LEU A 176 13.38 10.97 -1.74
N ARG A 177 14.44 11.77 -1.92
CA ARG A 177 15.29 12.22 -0.82
C ARG A 177 14.58 13.20 0.10
N GLU A 178 13.93 14.22 -0.46
CA GLU A 178 13.28 15.32 0.25
C GLU A 178 12.14 14.82 1.14
N TYR A 179 11.35 13.87 0.64
CA TYR A 179 10.24 13.25 1.38
C TYR A 179 10.61 11.93 2.08
N SER A 180 11.89 11.51 2.05
CA SER A 180 12.32 10.36 2.84
C SER A 180 12.59 10.73 4.29
N SER A 181 12.14 9.87 5.20
CA SER A 181 12.50 9.91 6.64
C SER A 181 14.01 9.82 6.90
N ILE A 182 14.82 9.48 5.89
CA ILE A 182 16.29 9.44 5.95
C ILE A 182 16.88 10.85 6.07
N LEU A 183 16.27 11.86 5.42
CA LEU A 183 16.76 13.24 5.49
C LEU A 183 16.45 13.87 6.84
N GLU A 184 15.25 13.63 7.39
CA GLU A 184 14.86 14.06 8.74
C GLU A 184 15.81 13.53 9.82
N ARG A 185 16.18 12.24 9.71
CA ARG A 185 17.13 11.62 10.65
C ARG A 185 18.52 12.26 10.59
N ARG A 186 19.04 12.56 9.39
CA ARG A 186 20.33 13.25 9.23
C ARG A 186 20.28 14.70 9.69
N ARG A 187 19.19 15.42 9.43
CA ARG A 187 18.99 16.80 9.87
C ARG A 187 18.98 16.89 11.40
N ASN A 188 18.26 16.01 12.07
CA ASN A 188 18.25 15.93 13.53
C ASN A 188 19.63 15.53 14.08
N GLN A 189 20.34 14.62 13.42
CA GLN A 189 21.68 14.23 13.84
C GLN A 189 22.72 15.35 13.66
N ALA A 190 22.57 16.20 12.64
CA ALA A 190 23.39 17.40 12.45
C ALA A 190 23.08 18.48 13.50
N LEU A 191 21.80 18.69 13.85
CA LEU A 191 21.39 19.60 14.92
C LEU A 191 21.93 19.18 16.29
N ILE A 192 21.90 17.88 16.60
CA ILE A 192 22.52 17.31 17.82
C ILE A 192 24.04 17.54 17.84
N ARG A 193 24.69 17.60 16.68
CA ARG A 193 26.15 17.79 16.57
C ARG A 193 26.59 19.25 16.64
N VAL A 194 25.72 20.20 16.31
CA VAL A 194 26.03 21.65 16.29
C VAL A 194 25.69 22.32 17.62
N GLY A 195 25.06 21.62 18.58
CA GLY A 195 24.91 22.10 19.95
C GLY A 195 24.13 23.41 20.02
N ILE A 196 22.98 23.46 19.36
CA ILE A 196 22.04 24.58 19.48
C ILE A 196 20.76 24.01 20.10
N GLU A 197 20.61 24.28 21.40
CA GLU A 197 19.31 24.27 22.10
C GLU A 197 18.49 25.51 21.71
#